data_AF-A0A9E5ZM42-F1
#
_entry.id   AF-A0A9E5ZM42-F1
#
_cell.length_a   1.000
_cell.length_b   1.000
_cell.length_c   1.000
_cell.angle_alpha   90.00
_cell.angle_beta   90.00
_cell.angle_gamma   90.00
#
_symmetry.space_group_name_H-M   'P 1'
#
loop_
_entity.id
_entity.type
_entity.pdbx_description
1 polymer ?
#
loop_
_entity_poly.entity_id
_entity_poly.type
_entity_poly.pdbx_seq_one_letter_code
_entity_poly.pdbx_strand_id
1 'polypeptide(L)'
;MDNLRKSIEAIFKNTCPDLIIQDMYNNDLDNDTFSKKGFLEQGLVLFNNYSFDEIENLYHKLDSDWLLDVYQGNSSQKSIYNLLTHFNKQVLKERDKEPFVSYEHLLRWRDLSFTLGEDLFTCSYFAYMDNRSKRERDFFSWRTVAFSTNNRLKKLLAKGIAENHFHLKGSAPVFDLSWVSLMNTINSHYKKFNELKEGVKLNGTMSYSFNNQNKEIDILVYKASKIRLVLFEALFEDKEIKPSEIKPLLFPASNKNDSFEVLMGLSEIQIEINEKKKLYGYEFYHKGRHDVADYAITKDMHFDNFDGSFIMYGERRLLYKAFKYIYAEKESSFKIEKLLHAYISIKNQFRSELIQVNKKVGFANFSTYQDRKEYFIPDDSIYETALLQMAINDSRKFQNIKSFETRIVPKNSAFEINKSLKKYQINSDKNALQHTDYNIPIPKVLGTYKEKKEKHFYTVHFIKYKDKSSNDSLAQEVLPRHHQLRKEV
;
A
#
# COMPACT_ATOMS: atom_id res chain seq x y z
N MET A 1 10.21 -20.79 10.82
CA MET A 1 9.56 -19.69 10.07
C MET A 1 10.52 -18.57 9.68
N ASP A 2 11.56 -18.23 10.45
CA ASP A 2 12.39 -17.05 10.13
C ASP A 2 13.08 -17.11 8.76
N ASN A 3 13.58 -18.28 8.36
CA ASN A 3 14.16 -18.49 7.04
C ASN A 3 13.14 -18.25 5.92
N LEU A 4 11.93 -18.80 6.05
CA LEU A 4 10.84 -18.54 5.10
C LEU A 4 10.51 -17.04 5.01
N ARG A 5 10.44 -16.33 6.14
CA ARG A 5 10.15 -14.88 6.14
C ARG A 5 11.24 -14.08 5.44
N LYS A 6 12.52 -14.35 5.74
CA LYS A 6 13.64 -13.69 5.05
C LYS A 6 13.69 -14.03 3.55
N SER A 7 13.35 -15.26 3.16
CA SER A 7 13.23 -15.63 1.75
C SER A 7 12.10 -14.89 1.03
N ILE A 8 10.95 -14.70 1.69
CA ILE A 8 9.85 -13.84 1.19
C ILE A 8 10.35 -12.40 1.01
N GLU A 9 11.08 -11.84 1.98
CA GLU A 9 11.66 -10.50 1.85
C GLU A 9 12.66 -10.40 0.69
N ALA A 10 13.55 -11.39 0.52
CA ALA A 10 14.48 -11.43 -0.61
C ALA A 10 13.72 -11.31 -1.94
N ILE A 11 12.77 -12.22 -2.17
CA ILE A 11 12.05 -12.33 -3.45
C ILE A 11 11.18 -11.10 -3.72
N PHE A 12 10.39 -10.62 -2.75
CA PHE A 12 9.38 -9.59 -3.00
C PHE A 12 9.81 -8.15 -2.69
N LYS A 13 10.92 -7.95 -1.97
CA LYS A 13 11.47 -6.62 -1.66
C LYS A 13 12.69 -6.28 -2.50
N ASN A 14 13.63 -7.23 -2.60
CA ASN A 14 14.99 -6.94 -3.04
C ASN A 14 15.25 -7.30 -4.50
N THR A 15 14.35 -8.05 -5.14
CA THR A 15 14.46 -8.36 -6.56
C THR A 15 14.35 -7.10 -7.42
N CYS A 16 15.21 -7.01 -8.42
CA CYS A 16 15.22 -5.90 -9.38
C CYS A 16 14.03 -6.01 -10.35
N PRO A 17 13.15 -4.98 -10.44
CA PRO A 17 12.04 -4.99 -11.38
C PRO A 17 12.48 -5.11 -12.83
N ASP A 18 13.53 -4.40 -13.24
CA ASP A 18 14.02 -4.48 -14.63
C ASP A 18 14.52 -5.88 -14.99
N LEU A 19 15.14 -6.61 -14.04
CA LEU A 19 15.53 -8.01 -14.27
C LEU A 19 14.31 -8.92 -14.43
N ILE A 20 13.29 -8.77 -13.55
CA ILE A 20 12.03 -9.53 -13.68
C ILE A 20 11.37 -9.28 -15.04
N ILE A 21 11.38 -8.02 -15.49
CA ILE A 21 10.82 -7.63 -16.77
C ILE A 21 11.66 -8.22 -17.92
N GLN A 22 12.98 -8.16 -17.85
CA GLN A 22 13.87 -8.76 -18.86
C GLN A 22 13.66 -10.27 -18.99
N ASP A 23 13.55 -10.98 -17.86
CA ASP A 23 13.29 -12.43 -17.83
C ASP A 23 11.98 -12.79 -18.54
N MET A 24 10.96 -11.92 -18.52
CA MET A 24 9.71 -12.15 -19.25
C MET A 24 9.89 -12.19 -20.78
N TYR A 25 10.98 -11.62 -21.31
CA TYR A 25 11.26 -11.56 -22.75
C TYR A 25 12.39 -12.49 -23.21
N ASN A 26 13.21 -12.97 -22.29
CA ASN A 26 14.28 -13.91 -22.57
C ASN A 26 13.70 -15.33 -22.49
N ASN A 27 13.21 -15.83 -23.62
CA ASN A 27 12.58 -17.16 -23.78
C ASN A 27 13.54 -18.36 -23.58
N ASP A 28 14.59 -18.25 -22.78
CA ASP A 28 15.52 -19.37 -22.61
C ASP A 28 14.92 -20.45 -21.71
N LEU A 29 15.04 -21.69 -22.20
CA LEU A 29 14.43 -22.94 -21.75
C LEU A 29 14.75 -23.37 -20.30
N ASP A 30 15.61 -22.63 -19.59
CA ASP A 30 15.81 -22.83 -18.15
C ASP A 30 14.74 -22.05 -17.39
N ASN A 31 13.60 -22.73 -17.21
CA ASN A 31 12.40 -22.35 -16.48
C ASN A 31 12.64 -22.20 -14.95
N ASP A 32 13.76 -21.61 -14.55
CA ASP A 32 14.01 -21.30 -13.14
C ASP A 32 12.99 -20.25 -12.70
N THR A 33 12.05 -20.68 -11.85
CA THR A 33 11.03 -19.82 -11.23
C THR A 33 11.68 -18.59 -10.57
N PHE A 34 12.90 -18.76 -10.04
CA PHE A 34 13.73 -17.70 -9.47
C PHE A 34 15.23 -18.00 -9.59
N SER A 35 16.01 -17.03 -10.09
CA SER A 35 17.46 -17.17 -10.28
C SER A 35 18.20 -17.52 -8.98
N LYS A 36 18.88 -18.68 -8.96
CA LYS A 36 19.78 -19.07 -7.85
C LYS A 36 20.81 -18.00 -7.57
N LYS A 37 21.49 -17.50 -8.60
CA LYS A 37 22.51 -16.44 -8.49
C LYS A 37 21.93 -15.19 -7.82
N GLY A 38 20.75 -14.75 -8.29
CA GLY A 38 20.04 -13.61 -7.70
C GLY A 38 19.69 -13.82 -6.22
N PHE A 39 19.26 -15.03 -5.84
CA PHE A 39 18.99 -15.36 -4.43
C PHE A 39 20.26 -15.25 -3.57
N LEU A 40 21.36 -15.84 -4.03
CA LEU A 40 22.62 -15.88 -3.28
C LEU A 40 23.20 -14.47 -3.08
N GLU A 41 23.22 -13.64 -4.13
CA GLU A 41 23.69 -12.25 -4.07
C GLU A 41 22.87 -11.41 -3.07
N GLN A 42 21.54 -11.54 -3.08
CA GLN A 42 20.68 -10.88 -2.09
C GLN A 42 20.87 -11.45 -0.69
N GLY A 43 21.13 -12.76 -0.62
CA GLY A 43 21.28 -13.49 0.63
C GLY A 43 22.47 -13.01 1.45
N LEU A 44 23.58 -12.67 0.82
CA LEU A 44 24.78 -12.16 1.49
C LEU A 44 24.52 -10.90 2.34
N VAL A 45 23.49 -10.12 2.00
CA VAL A 45 23.13 -8.87 2.71
C VAL A 45 21.93 -9.05 3.64
N LEU A 46 21.03 -9.99 3.34
CA LEU A 46 19.85 -10.23 4.18
C LEU A 46 20.14 -11.19 5.33
N PHE A 47 21.03 -12.14 5.11
CA PHE A 47 21.39 -13.18 6.06
C PHE A 47 22.76 -12.89 6.69
N ASN A 48 22.93 -11.72 7.33
CA ASN A 48 24.20 -11.25 7.92
C ASN A 48 24.93 -12.22 8.86
N ASN A 49 24.23 -13.25 9.36
CA ASN A 49 24.78 -14.23 10.30
C ASN A 49 24.91 -15.63 9.67
N TYR A 50 24.74 -15.75 8.35
CA TYR A 50 24.77 -17.03 7.63
C TYR A 50 26.05 -17.11 6.80
N SER A 51 26.65 -18.29 6.72
CA SER A 51 27.69 -18.59 5.74
C SER A 51 27.10 -18.67 4.33
N PHE A 52 27.96 -18.62 3.31
CA PHE A 52 27.53 -18.83 1.93
C PHE A 52 26.86 -20.19 1.74
N ASP A 53 27.41 -21.26 2.33
CA ASP A 53 26.85 -22.62 2.28
C ASP A 53 25.47 -22.69 2.94
N GLU A 54 25.23 -21.95 4.03
CA GLU A 54 23.92 -21.89 4.68
C GLU A 54 22.88 -21.17 3.80
N ILE A 55 23.29 -20.12 3.07
CA ILE A 55 22.42 -19.44 2.10
C ILE A 55 22.13 -20.35 0.90
N GLU A 56 23.11 -21.12 0.43
CA GLU A 56 22.94 -22.10 -0.63
C GLU A 56 22.00 -23.24 -0.21
N ASN A 57 22.17 -23.79 0.99
CA ASN A 57 21.25 -24.76 1.58
C ASN A 57 19.83 -24.21 1.71
N LEU A 58 19.69 -22.91 2.05
CA LEU A 58 18.41 -22.24 2.08
C LEU A 58 17.77 -22.15 0.68
N TYR A 59 18.56 -21.90 -0.36
CA TYR A 59 18.07 -21.96 -1.73
C TYR A 59 17.60 -23.37 -2.10
N HIS A 60 18.34 -24.42 -1.74
CA HIS A 60 17.89 -25.80 -1.96
C HIS A 60 16.58 -26.10 -1.25
N LYS A 61 16.41 -25.61 -0.01
CA LYS A 61 15.13 -25.74 0.72
C LYS A 61 13.99 -24.97 0.04
N LEU A 62 14.29 -23.79 -0.50
CA LEU A 62 13.33 -22.98 -1.24
C LEU A 62 12.86 -23.72 -2.50
N ASP A 63 13.80 -24.25 -3.28
CA ASP A 63 13.51 -24.93 -4.54
C ASP A 63 12.79 -26.27 -4.38
N SER A 64 13.16 -27.06 -3.38
CA SER A 64 12.62 -28.41 -3.14
C SER A 64 11.33 -28.46 -2.32
N ASP A 65 10.91 -27.35 -1.69
CA ASP A 65 9.72 -27.33 -0.82
C ASP A 65 8.91 -26.03 -0.98
N TRP A 66 9.50 -24.86 -0.72
CA TRP A 66 8.70 -23.64 -0.59
C TRP A 66 8.21 -23.02 -1.91
N LEU A 67 8.81 -23.38 -3.05
CA LEU A 67 8.27 -23.09 -4.37
C LEU A 67 7.10 -23.99 -4.76
N LEU A 68 6.90 -25.11 -4.07
CA LEU A 68 5.79 -26.03 -4.31
C LEU A 68 4.59 -25.68 -3.44
N ASP A 69 3.41 -26.04 -3.92
CA ASP A 69 2.15 -25.86 -3.19
C ASP A 69 2.20 -26.56 -1.82
N VAL A 70 1.78 -25.84 -0.78
CA VAL A 70 1.87 -26.26 0.63
C VAL A 70 1.04 -27.51 1.01
N TYR A 71 0.14 -27.97 0.14
CA TYR A 71 -0.67 -29.17 0.35
C TYR A 71 -0.50 -30.23 -0.74
N GLN A 72 -0.12 -29.85 -1.97
CA GLN A 72 0.07 -30.76 -3.10
C GLN A 72 1.53 -31.20 -3.26
N GLY A 73 2.50 -30.38 -2.84
CA GLY A 73 3.93 -30.70 -2.96
C GLY A 73 4.35 -30.94 -4.41
N ASN A 74 5.02 -32.06 -4.67
CA ASN A 74 5.60 -32.39 -5.97
C ASN A 74 4.59 -32.54 -7.13
N SER A 75 3.28 -32.60 -6.86
CA SER A 75 2.27 -32.63 -7.92
C SER A 75 1.85 -31.23 -8.43
N SER A 76 2.43 -30.16 -7.87
CA SER A 76 2.15 -28.77 -8.23
C SER A 76 3.27 -28.15 -9.05
N GLN A 77 2.94 -27.08 -9.78
CA GLN A 77 3.93 -26.26 -10.46
C GLN A 77 4.69 -25.37 -9.47
N LYS A 78 6.00 -25.22 -9.68
CA LYS A 78 6.82 -24.30 -8.88
C LYS A 78 6.43 -22.85 -9.17
N SER A 79 6.18 -22.08 -8.11
CA SER A 79 5.88 -20.65 -8.19
C SER A 79 6.46 -19.92 -6.98
N ILE A 80 7.00 -18.71 -7.18
CA ILE A 80 7.48 -17.88 -6.06
C ILE A 80 6.35 -17.52 -5.09
N TYR A 81 5.10 -17.53 -5.55
CA TYR A 81 3.95 -17.17 -4.74
C TYR A 81 3.55 -18.27 -3.77
N ASN A 82 4.06 -19.50 -3.93
CA ASN A 82 3.85 -20.56 -2.96
C ASN A 82 4.56 -20.29 -1.63
N LEU A 83 5.63 -19.48 -1.61
CA LEU A 83 6.22 -19.02 -0.34
C LEU A 83 5.19 -18.30 0.54
N LEU A 84 4.30 -17.52 -0.08
CA LEU A 84 3.23 -16.82 0.63
C LEU A 84 2.23 -17.81 1.22
N THR A 85 1.89 -18.90 0.51
CA THR A 85 0.92 -19.90 1.00
C THR A 85 1.47 -20.67 2.20
N HIS A 86 2.76 -21.03 2.18
CA HIS A 86 3.47 -21.65 3.31
C HIS A 86 3.44 -20.78 4.58
N PHE A 87 3.60 -19.47 4.42
CA PHE A 87 3.51 -18.52 5.54
C PHE A 87 2.05 -18.31 5.98
N ASN A 88 1.16 -18.00 5.04
CA ASN A 88 -0.23 -17.63 5.30
C ASN A 88 -1.02 -18.76 5.95
N LYS A 89 -0.76 -20.03 5.59
CA LYS A 89 -1.40 -21.21 6.21
C LYS A 89 -1.26 -21.25 7.73
N GLN A 90 -0.13 -20.77 8.25
CA GLN A 90 0.14 -20.74 9.69
C GLN A 90 -0.43 -19.47 10.33
N VAL A 91 -0.31 -18.34 9.63
CA VAL A 91 -0.49 -17.01 10.22
C VAL A 91 -1.90 -16.44 10.05
N LEU A 92 -2.62 -16.76 8.98
CA LEU A 92 -3.91 -16.18 8.66
C LEU A 92 -5.07 -17.17 8.87
N LYS A 93 -6.22 -16.62 9.27
CA LYS A 93 -7.51 -17.30 9.39
C LYS A 93 -8.59 -16.38 8.86
N GLU A 94 -9.64 -16.95 8.30
CA GLU A 94 -10.82 -16.18 7.90
C GLU A 94 -11.89 -16.21 8.98
N ARG A 95 -12.54 -15.07 9.26
CA ARG A 95 -13.77 -14.97 10.04
C ARG A 95 -14.64 -13.88 9.46
N ASP A 96 -15.93 -14.14 9.27
CA ASP A 96 -16.90 -13.16 8.77
C ASP A 96 -16.43 -12.45 7.48
N LYS A 97 -15.90 -13.23 6.51
CA LYS A 97 -15.30 -12.75 5.24
C LYS A 97 -14.01 -11.91 5.40
N GLU A 98 -13.48 -11.73 6.61
CA GLU A 98 -12.29 -10.91 6.89
C GLU A 98 -11.06 -11.74 7.29
N PRO A 99 -9.84 -11.24 7.02
CA PRO A 99 -8.60 -11.88 7.45
C PRO A 99 -8.28 -11.53 8.90
N PHE A 100 -7.93 -12.56 9.67
CA PHE A 100 -7.47 -12.48 11.05
C PHE A 100 -6.10 -13.12 11.19
N VAL A 101 -5.26 -12.50 12.01
CA VAL A 101 -3.91 -13.00 12.31
C VAL A 101 -3.95 -13.91 13.54
N SER A 102 -3.45 -15.14 13.42
CA SER A 102 -3.21 -16.03 14.56
C SER A 102 -2.36 -15.30 15.60
N TYR A 103 -2.89 -15.09 16.80
CA TYR A 103 -2.27 -14.23 17.82
C TYR A 103 -0.82 -14.63 18.17
N GLU A 104 -0.53 -15.93 18.20
CA GLU A 104 0.82 -16.47 18.43
C GLU A 104 1.86 -16.08 17.36
N HIS A 105 1.39 -15.65 16.19
CA HIS A 105 2.22 -15.22 15.07
C HIS A 105 2.14 -13.71 14.81
N LEU A 106 1.46 -12.93 15.68
CA LEU A 106 1.23 -11.49 15.46
C LEU A 106 2.53 -10.69 15.22
N LEU A 107 3.60 -11.00 15.95
CA LEU A 107 4.89 -10.32 15.75
C LEU A 107 5.55 -10.70 14.42
N ARG A 108 5.44 -11.98 14.01
CA ARG A 108 5.97 -12.49 12.74
C ARG A 108 5.20 -11.93 11.54
N TRP A 109 3.88 -11.82 11.68
CA TRP A 109 3.01 -11.09 10.76
C TRP A 109 3.48 -9.66 10.61
N ARG A 110 3.60 -8.94 11.74
CA ARG A 110 3.94 -7.52 11.76
C ARG A 110 5.28 -7.23 11.10
N ASP A 111 6.29 -8.07 11.32
CA ASP A 111 7.63 -7.90 10.73
C ASP A 111 7.57 -7.90 9.19
N LEU A 112 6.90 -8.90 8.62
CA LEU A 112 6.75 -9.03 7.16
C LEU A 112 5.76 -8.01 6.57
N SER A 113 4.58 -7.90 7.15
CA SER A 113 3.49 -7.10 6.60
C SER A 113 3.73 -5.60 6.73
N PHE A 114 4.53 -5.17 7.70
CA PHE A 114 5.00 -3.78 7.76
C PHE A 114 5.86 -3.44 6.55
N THR A 115 6.75 -4.35 6.18
CA THR A 115 7.70 -4.21 5.08
C THR A 115 7.03 -4.33 3.71
N LEU A 116 6.23 -5.36 3.49
CA LEU A 116 5.68 -5.73 2.18
C LEU A 116 4.20 -5.35 1.97
N GLY A 117 3.54 -4.82 3.02
CA GLY A 117 2.11 -4.56 3.03
C GLY A 117 1.27 -5.77 3.41
N GLU A 118 0.13 -5.55 4.07
CA GLU A 118 -0.79 -6.62 4.49
C GLU A 118 -1.55 -7.26 3.32
N ASP A 119 -1.87 -6.46 2.30
CA ASP A 119 -2.69 -6.89 1.16
C ASP A 119 -1.98 -7.93 0.27
N LEU A 120 -0.64 -7.95 0.24
CA LEU A 120 0.13 -9.01 -0.41
C LEU A 120 -0.24 -10.39 0.17
N PHE A 121 -0.29 -10.47 1.50
CA PHE A 121 -0.55 -11.72 2.20
C PHE A 121 -2.03 -12.06 2.27
N THR A 122 -2.89 -11.08 2.56
CA THR A 122 -4.33 -11.33 2.70
C THR A 122 -4.99 -11.70 1.37
N CYS A 123 -4.64 -11.01 0.26
CA CYS A 123 -5.15 -11.38 -1.06
C CYS A 123 -4.63 -12.73 -1.54
N SER A 124 -3.34 -13.03 -1.33
CA SER A 124 -2.76 -14.35 -1.63
C SER A 124 -3.46 -15.46 -0.83
N TYR A 125 -3.65 -15.27 0.48
CA TYR A 125 -4.36 -16.22 1.34
C TYR A 125 -5.78 -16.50 0.85
N PHE A 126 -6.57 -15.45 0.59
CA PHE A 126 -7.94 -15.65 0.11
C PHE A 126 -7.99 -16.30 -1.26
N ALA A 127 -7.17 -15.85 -2.20
CA ALA A 127 -7.10 -16.44 -3.53
C ALA A 127 -6.80 -17.94 -3.48
N TYR A 128 -5.84 -18.32 -2.63
CA TYR A 128 -5.44 -19.70 -2.43
C TYR A 128 -6.56 -20.56 -1.80
N MET A 129 -7.14 -20.09 -0.70
CA MET A 129 -8.22 -20.81 -0.02
C MET A 129 -9.46 -20.93 -0.89
N ASP A 130 -9.77 -19.88 -1.66
CA ASP A 130 -10.94 -19.80 -2.52
C ASP A 130 -10.79 -20.71 -3.75
N ASN A 131 -9.59 -20.87 -4.30
CA ASN A 131 -9.32 -21.89 -5.32
C ASN A 131 -9.58 -23.31 -4.79
N ARG A 132 -9.07 -23.62 -3.59
CA ARG A 132 -9.24 -24.94 -2.98
C ARG A 132 -10.70 -25.25 -2.65
N SER A 133 -11.47 -24.25 -2.23
CA SER A 133 -12.87 -24.41 -1.90
C SER A 133 -13.81 -24.13 -3.09
N LYS A 134 -13.28 -23.84 -4.29
CA LYS A 134 -14.05 -23.42 -5.48
C LYS A 134 -15.03 -22.26 -5.18
N ARG A 135 -14.60 -21.30 -4.37
CA ARG A 135 -15.38 -20.12 -3.98
C ARG A 135 -15.06 -18.95 -4.89
N GLU A 136 -16.09 -18.22 -5.31
CA GLU A 136 -15.95 -16.85 -5.81
C GLU A 136 -16.16 -15.85 -4.68
N ARG A 137 -15.27 -14.86 -4.60
CA ARG A 137 -15.28 -13.82 -3.56
C ARG A 137 -15.68 -12.50 -4.19
N ASP A 138 -16.54 -11.78 -3.49
CA ASP A 138 -17.05 -10.46 -3.85
C ASP A 138 -16.73 -9.38 -2.81
N PHE A 139 -16.32 -9.76 -1.59
CA PHE A 139 -15.96 -8.83 -0.52
C PHE A 139 -14.45 -8.58 -0.44
N PHE A 140 -14.03 -7.34 -0.73
CA PHE A 140 -12.63 -6.87 -0.71
C PHE A 140 -12.37 -5.64 0.17
N SER A 141 -13.43 -5.10 0.80
CA SER A 141 -13.35 -3.90 1.64
C SER A 141 -13.08 -4.18 3.12
N TRP A 142 -12.43 -5.30 3.47
CA TRP A 142 -12.07 -5.59 4.86
C TRP A 142 -11.17 -4.48 5.46
N ARG A 143 -11.04 -4.45 6.78
CA ARG A 143 -10.17 -3.50 7.50
C ARG A 143 -8.75 -3.39 6.90
N THR A 144 -8.16 -2.19 6.89
CA THR A 144 -6.78 -1.97 6.41
C THR A 144 -5.69 -2.58 7.30
N VAL A 145 -6.03 -2.88 8.55
CA VAL A 145 -5.14 -3.56 9.51
C VAL A 145 -5.85 -4.80 10.05
N ALA A 146 -5.36 -5.98 9.70
CA ALA A 146 -5.91 -7.26 10.12
C ALA A 146 -5.89 -7.40 11.65
N PHE A 147 -6.99 -7.87 12.22
CA PHE A 147 -7.11 -8.03 13.67
C PHE A 147 -6.62 -9.41 14.11
N SER A 148 -6.21 -9.55 15.37
CA SER A 148 -5.75 -10.85 15.87
C SER A 148 -6.90 -11.78 16.26
N THR A 149 -6.64 -13.09 16.28
CA THR A 149 -7.59 -14.10 16.77
C THR A 149 -7.79 -14.11 18.28
N ASN A 150 -7.18 -13.17 19.03
CA ASN A 150 -7.28 -13.06 20.47
C ASN A 150 -8.68 -12.59 20.91
N ASN A 151 -9.54 -13.56 21.22
CA ASN A 151 -10.93 -13.30 21.61
C ASN A 151 -11.04 -12.53 22.94
N ARG A 152 -10.09 -12.68 23.87
CA ARG A 152 -10.08 -11.94 25.14
C ARG A 152 -9.86 -10.45 24.89
N LEU A 153 -8.86 -10.12 24.07
CA LEU A 153 -8.58 -8.74 23.68
C LEU A 153 -9.77 -8.14 22.90
N LYS A 154 -10.35 -8.89 21.97
CA LYS A 154 -11.56 -8.48 21.22
C LYS A 154 -12.70 -8.11 22.17
N LYS A 155 -13.02 -8.97 23.15
CA LYS A 155 -14.08 -8.74 24.13
C LYS A 155 -13.79 -7.51 25.01
N LEU A 156 -12.52 -7.28 25.37
CA LEU A 156 -12.12 -6.10 26.13
C LEU A 156 -12.31 -4.81 25.34
N LEU A 157 -11.81 -4.76 24.09
CA LEU A 157 -11.92 -3.59 23.22
C LEU A 157 -13.37 -3.34 22.73
N ALA A 158 -14.21 -4.38 22.66
CA ALA A 158 -15.63 -4.27 22.35
C ALA A 158 -16.43 -3.45 23.38
N LYS A 159 -15.91 -3.23 24.60
CA LYS A 159 -16.50 -2.31 25.58
C LYS A 159 -16.39 -0.84 25.15
N GLY A 160 -15.45 -0.55 24.27
CA GLY A 160 -15.17 0.78 23.75
C GLY A 160 -13.95 1.42 24.39
N ILE A 161 -13.25 2.23 23.60
CA ILE A 161 -12.05 2.95 24.02
C ILE A 161 -12.21 4.45 23.81
N ALA A 162 -11.56 5.24 24.66
CA ALA A 162 -11.32 6.66 24.43
C ALA A 162 -9.89 6.80 23.91
N GLU A 163 -9.72 7.45 22.76
CA GLU A 163 -8.43 7.66 22.13
C GLU A 163 -8.00 9.13 22.29
N ASN A 164 -7.08 9.39 23.21
CA ASN A 164 -6.66 10.76 23.55
C ASN A 164 -5.33 11.17 22.85
N HIS A 165 -4.81 10.32 21.97
CA HIS A 165 -3.58 10.51 21.22
C HIS A 165 -3.76 10.04 19.76
N PHE A 166 -4.70 10.64 19.04
CA PHE A 166 -4.93 10.31 17.64
C PHE A 166 -4.18 11.26 16.70
N HIS A 167 -3.20 10.76 15.94
CA HIS A 167 -2.58 11.56 14.87
C HIS A 167 -3.34 11.35 13.57
N LEU A 168 -4.01 12.39 13.06
CA LEU A 168 -4.85 12.31 11.87
C LEU A 168 -4.14 11.65 10.68
N LYS A 169 -3.00 12.22 10.30
CA LYS A 169 -2.14 11.76 9.20
C LYS A 169 -1.32 10.50 9.54
N GLY A 170 -1.23 10.16 10.82
CA GLY A 170 -0.54 8.96 11.31
C GLY A 170 -1.40 7.70 11.23
N SER A 171 -2.72 7.87 11.19
CA SER A 171 -3.70 6.80 11.38
C SER A 171 -4.45 6.43 10.10
N ALA A 172 -4.09 7.03 8.98
CA ALA A 172 -4.66 6.77 7.68
C ALA A 172 -3.74 5.85 6.85
N PRO A 173 -4.28 5.07 5.89
CA PRO A 173 -3.51 4.24 4.97
C PRO A 173 -2.88 5.09 3.86
N VAL A 174 -1.96 5.98 4.25
CA VAL A 174 -1.36 7.02 3.39
C VAL A 174 -0.73 6.44 2.13
N PHE A 175 0.05 5.38 2.28
CA PHE A 175 0.73 4.75 1.15
C PHE A 175 -0.26 4.17 0.15
N ASP A 176 -1.28 3.46 0.64
CA ASP A 176 -2.23 2.77 -0.22
C ASP A 176 -3.03 3.78 -1.05
N LEU A 177 -3.44 4.89 -0.44
CA LEU A 177 -4.12 5.98 -1.14
C LEU A 177 -3.22 6.70 -2.15
N SER A 178 -1.96 6.95 -1.78
CA SER A 178 -0.95 7.50 -2.69
C SER A 178 -0.73 6.59 -3.90
N TRP A 179 -0.65 5.27 -3.66
CA TRP A 179 -0.47 4.27 -4.70
C TRP A 179 -1.67 4.21 -5.64
N VAL A 180 -2.89 4.12 -5.10
CA VAL A 180 -4.12 4.12 -5.90
C VAL A 180 -4.24 5.41 -6.71
N SER A 181 -3.89 6.58 -6.14
CA SER A 181 -3.85 7.84 -6.88
C SER A 181 -2.87 7.79 -8.04
N LEU A 182 -1.65 7.30 -7.83
CA LEU A 182 -0.62 7.20 -8.87
C LEU A 182 -1.04 6.26 -10.00
N MET A 183 -1.65 5.12 -9.67
CA MET A 183 -2.12 4.14 -10.64
C MET A 183 -3.31 4.62 -11.49
N ASN A 184 -3.89 5.77 -11.14
CA ASN A 184 -5.07 6.33 -11.80
C ASN A 184 -4.83 7.73 -12.41
N THR A 185 -3.78 8.46 -12.01
CA THR A 185 -3.48 9.82 -12.48
C THR A 185 -1.98 10.09 -12.70
N ILE A 186 -1.32 9.31 -13.56
CA ILE A 186 0.14 9.36 -13.78
C ILE A 186 0.70 10.74 -14.19
N ASN A 187 -0.01 11.49 -15.04
CA ASN A 187 0.54 12.72 -15.65
C ASN A 187 0.55 13.95 -14.71
N SER A 188 -0.02 13.81 -13.50
CA SER A 188 -0.23 14.94 -12.58
C SER A 188 0.84 15.09 -11.50
N HIS A 189 1.75 14.12 -11.35
CA HIS A 189 2.64 14.02 -10.17
C HIS A 189 4.10 14.42 -10.43
N TYR A 190 4.44 14.93 -11.62
CA TYR A 190 5.83 15.21 -12.00
C TYR A 190 6.57 16.14 -11.01
N LYS A 191 5.90 17.19 -10.52
CA LYS A 191 6.48 18.13 -9.54
C LYS A 191 6.83 17.40 -8.24
N LYS A 192 5.97 16.49 -7.80
CA LYS A 192 6.12 15.74 -6.56
C LYS A 192 7.20 14.68 -6.65
N PHE A 193 7.39 14.09 -7.82
CA PHE A 193 8.56 13.28 -8.11
C PHE A 193 9.86 14.08 -8.12
N ASN A 194 9.86 15.31 -8.63
CA ASN A 194 11.04 16.18 -8.55
C ASN A 194 11.37 16.55 -7.10
N GLU A 195 10.38 16.98 -6.30
CA GLU A 195 10.55 17.23 -4.86
C GLU A 195 11.10 15.99 -4.12
N LEU A 196 10.60 14.79 -4.46
CA LEU A 196 11.10 13.54 -3.89
C LEU A 196 12.57 13.28 -4.27
N LYS A 197 12.95 13.55 -5.52
CA LYS A 197 14.30 13.33 -6.07
C LYS A 197 15.33 14.37 -5.60
N GLU A 198 14.91 15.59 -5.30
CA GLU A 198 15.76 16.61 -4.65
C GLU A 198 16.12 16.23 -3.20
N GLY A 199 15.27 15.42 -2.56
CA GLY A 199 15.50 14.88 -1.23
C GLY A 199 16.47 13.69 -1.19
N VAL A 200 16.78 13.24 0.02
CA VAL A 200 17.63 12.06 0.24
C VAL A 200 16.84 10.78 -0.05
N LYS A 201 17.37 9.88 -0.87
CA LYS A 201 16.78 8.54 -1.06
C LYS A 201 16.72 7.79 0.28
N LEU A 202 15.50 7.47 0.74
CA LEU A 202 15.32 6.80 2.04
C LEU A 202 15.29 5.28 1.92
N ASN A 203 15.04 4.77 0.72
CA ASN A 203 15.24 3.37 0.43
C ASN A 203 16.75 3.07 0.40
N GLY A 204 17.24 2.51 1.50
CA GLY A 204 18.64 2.16 1.69
C GLY A 204 19.11 0.91 0.94
N THR A 205 18.27 0.26 0.13
CA THR A 205 18.73 -0.85 -0.71
C THR A 205 19.60 -0.30 -1.84
N MET A 206 20.92 -0.52 -1.73
CA MET A 206 21.81 -0.44 -2.87
C MET A 206 21.51 -1.61 -3.80
N SER A 207 21.56 -1.38 -5.12
CA SER A 207 21.52 -2.50 -6.04
C SER A 207 22.87 -3.19 -6.03
N TYR A 208 22.90 -4.50 -5.77
CA TYR A 208 24.14 -5.27 -5.59
C TYR A 208 24.64 -5.95 -6.88
N SER A 209 23.88 -5.87 -7.97
CA SER A 209 24.32 -6.35 -9.27
C SER A 209 25.24 -5.34 -9.95
N PHE A 210 26.36 -5.81 -10.49
CA PHE A 210 27.30 -5.03 -11.30
C PHE A 210 26.62 -4.33 -12.50
N ASN A 211 25.46 -4.82 -12.95
CA ASN A 211 24.76 -4.32 -14.13
C ASN A 211 23.61 -3.34 -13.80
N ASN A 212 23.21 -3.23 -12.53
CA ASN A 212 22.03 -2.46 -12.17
C ASN A 212 22.41 -1.02 -11.81
N GLN A 213 22.30 -0.16 -12.82
CA GLN A 213 22.51 1.28 -12.74
C GLN A 213 21.42 2.00 -11.92
N ASN A 214 21.63 3.30 -11.70
CA ASN A 214 20.70 4.20 -11.02
C ASN A 214 19.27 4.06 -11.56
N LYS A 215 18.34 3.70 -10.66
CA LYS A 215 16.92 3.59 -10.99
C LYS A 215 16.17 4.85 -10.60
N GLU A 216 15.38 5.37 -11.53
CA GLU A 216 14.48 6.49 -11.32
C GLU A 216 13.09 6.00 -10.91
N ILE A 217 12.65 6.45 -9.75
CA ILE A 217 11.45 5.93 -9.10
C ILE A 217 10.17 6.28 -9.87
N ASP A 218 10.11 7.45 -10.51
CA ASP A 218 9.00 7.87 -11.35
C ASP A 218 8.83 6.95 -12.55
N ILE A 219 9.93 6.59 -13.22
CA ILE A 219 9.92 5.67 -14.36
C ILE A 219 9.40 4.29 -13.94
N LEU A 220 9.86 3.77 -12.80
CA LEU A 220 9.33 2.53 -12.24
C LEU A 220 7.82 2.62 -11.98
N VAL A 221 7.33 3.72 -11.40
CA VAL A 221 5.90 3.93 -11.15
C VAL A 221 5.09 3.99 -12.45
N TYR A 222 5.63 4.59 -13.52
CA TYR A 222 4.98 4.60 -14.83
C TYR A 222 4.87 3.19 -15.42
N LYS A 223 5.95 2.40 -15.36
CA LYS A 223 5.92 0.99 -15.74
C LYS A 223 4.90 0.20 -14.91
N ALA A 224 4.85 0.41 -13.59
CA ALA A 224 3.86 -0.25 -12.74
C ALA A 224 2.43 0.10 -13.14
N SER A 225 2.17 1.33 -13.58
CA SER A 225 0.85 1.74 -14.06
C SER A 225 0.46 0.99 -15.33
N LYS A 226 1.39 0.83 -16.29
CA LYS A 226 1.14 0.00 -17.48
C LYS A 226 1.00 -1.48 -17.15
N ILE A 227 1.82 -2.01 -16.25
CA ILE A 227 1.70 -3.40 -15.77
C ILE A 227 0.31 -3.62 -15.14
N ARG A 228 -0.15 -2.70 -14.29
CA ARG A 228 -1.47 -2.78 -13.65
C ARG A 228 -2.61 -2.80 -14.67
N LEU A 229 -2.54 -1.95 -15.70
CA LEU A 229 -3.48 -1.97 -16.82
C LEU A 229 -3.50 -3.33 -17.52
N VAL A 230 -2.32 -3.84 -17.92
CA VAL A 230 -2.21 -5.12 -18.64
C VAL A 230 -2.74 -6.28 -17.80
N LEU A 231 -2.44 -6.30 -16.50
CA LEU A 231 -3.01 -7.28 -15.57
C LEU A 231 -4.54 -7.14 -15.47
N PHE A 232 -5.06 -5.91 -15.42
CA PHE A 232 -6.50 -5.67 -15.41
C PHE A 232 -7.17 -6.20 -16.68
N GLU A 233 -6.65 -5.86 -17.86
CA GLU A 233 -7.17 -6.35 -19.14
C GLU A 233 -7.17 -7.89 -19.20
N ALA A 234 -6.08 -8.52 -18.77
CA ALA A 234 -5.98 -9.97 -18.77
C ALA A 234 -6.94 -10.66 -17.78
N LEU A 235 -7.19 -10.07 -16.61
CA LEU A 235 -7.94 -10.69 -15.51
C LEU A 235 -9.43 -10.30 -15.47
N PHE A 236 -9.81 -9.23 -16.16
CA PHE A 236 -11.19 -8.71 -16.18
C PHE A 236 -11.82 -8.72 -17.57
N GLU A 237 -11.01 -8.69 -18.63
CA GLU A 237 -11.48 -8.69 -20.02
C GLU A 237 -11.05 -9.95 -20.79
N ASP A 238 -10.34 -10.87 -20.11
CA ASP A 238 -9.74 -12.08 -20.69
C ASP A 238 -8.85 -11.79 -21.92
N LYS A 239 -8.26 -10.59 -21.97
CA LYS A 239 -7.37 -10.17 -23.06
C LYS A 239 -6.03 -10.88 -22.97
N GLU A 240 -5.58 -11.46 -24.07
CA GLU A 240 -4.28 -12.10 -24.12
C GLU A 240 -3.13 -11.09 -23.93
N ILE A 241 -2.19 -11.42 -23.05
CA ILE A 241 -0.97 -10.63 -22.87
C ILE A 241 -0.01 -10.94 -24.03
N LYS A 242 0.23 -9.93 -24.87
CA LYS A 242 1.19 -9.98 -25.97
C LYS A 242 2.47 -9.22 -25.59
N PRO A 243 3.58 -9.92 -25.23
CA PRO A 243 4.80 -9.28 -24.79
C PRO A 243 5.33 -8.24 -25.79
N SER A 244 5.22 -8.50 -27.10
CA SER A 244 5.67 -7.57 -28.15
C SER A 244 5.00 -6.19 -28.08
N GLU A 245 3.70 -6.11 -27.75
CA GLU A 245 2.96 -4.85 -27.68
C GLU A 245 3.34 -4.01 -26.45
N ILE A 246 3.73 -4.67 -25.36
CA ILE A 246 4.12 -4.01 -24.10
C ILE A 246 5.64 -3.79 -23.97
N LYS A 247 6.44 -4.47 -24.80
CA LYS A 247 7.91 -4.41 -24.78
C LYS A 247 8.46 -2.98 -24.85
N PRO A 248 8.00 -2.08 -25.73
CA PRO A 248 8.54 -0.73 -25.83
C PRO A 248 8.44 0.07 -24.52
N LEU A 249 7.42 -0.20 -23.70
CA LEU A 249 7.18 0.53 -22.46
C LEU A 249 7.81 -0.14 -21.22
N LEU A 250 7.95 -1.47 -21.23
CA LEU A 250 8.42 -2.19 -20.03
C LEU A 250 9.91 -2.55 -20.10
N PHE A 251 10.42 -2.93 -21.27
CA PHE A 251 11.79 -3.43 -21.46
C PHE A 251 12.91 -2.41 -21.20
N PRO A 252 12.76 -1.10 -21.54
CA PRO A 252 13.86 -0.14 -21.36
C PRO A 252 14.36 -0.12 -19.92
N ALA A 253 15.64 0.11 -19.66
CA ALA A 253 16.12 0.19 -18.26
C ALA A 253 15.49 1.40 -17.55
N SER A 254 15.19 1.29 -16.25
CA SER A 254 14.47 2.34 -15.50
C SER A 254 15.35 3.55 -15.14
N ASN A 255 16.05 4.12 -16.11
CA ASN A 255 16.80 5.36 -16.02
C ASN A 255 16.38 6.30 -17.16
N LYS A 256 16.56 7.62 -17.01
CA LYS A 256 16.10 8.61 -18.01
C LYS A 256 16.66 8.40 -19.40
N ASN A 257 17.91 7.96 -19.51
CA ASN A 257 18.58 7.87 -20.81
C ASN A 257 17.97 6.75 -21.66
N ASP A 258 17.63 5.63 -21.03
CA ASP A 258 17.10 4.47 -21.71
C ASP A 258 15.56 4.48 -21.81
N SER A 259 14.85 5.26 -20.98
CA SER A 259 13.38 5.22 -20.87
C SER A 259 12.64 6.27 -21.70
N PHE A 260 13.16 6.66 -22.87
CA PHE A 260 12.52 7.68 -23.70
C PHE A 260 11.11 7.24 -24.15
N GLU A 261 10.94 5.98 -24.56
CA GLU A 261 9.65 5.43 -24.97
C GLU A 261 8.62 5.45 -23.83
N VAL A 262 9.05 5.14 -22.61
CA VAL A 262 8.17 5.16 -21.42
C VAL A 262 7.63 6.56 -21.18
N LEU A 263 8.48 7.58 -21.32
CA LEU A 263 8.12 8.98 -21.13
C LEU A 263 7.20 9.49 -22.25
N MET A 264 7.46 9.10 -23.49
CA MET A 264 6.61 9.46 -24.64
C MET A 264 5.23 8.80 -24.55
N GLY A 265 5.15 7.57 -24.02
CA GLY A 265 3.90 6.82 -23.87
C GLY A 265 3.00 7.26 -22.70
N LEU A 266 3.41 8.23 -21.87
CA LEU A 266 2.64 8.62 -20.67
C LEU A 266 1.22 9.15 -20.99
N SER A 267 1.07 9.90 -22.07
CA SER A 267 -0.24 10.38 -22.52
C SER A 267 -1.15 9.21 -22.91
N GLU A 268 -0.63 8.25 -23.67
CA GLU A 268 -1.35 7.06 -24.12
C GLU A 268 -1.77 6.18 -22.93
N ILE A 269 -0.86 5.92 -21.99
CA ILE A 269 -1.17 5.17 -20.77
C ILE A 269 -2.29 5.86 -19.98
N GLN A 270 -2.27 7.19 -19.85
CA GLN A 270 -3.32 7.92 -19.14
C GLN A 270 -4.66 7.89 -19.87
N ILE A 271 -4.66 7.90 -21.21
CA ILE A 271 -5.87 7.72 -22.02
C ILE A 271 -6.47 6.34 -21.77
N GLU A 272 -5.66 5.27 -21.84
CA GLU A 272 -6.11 3.91 -21.53
C GLU A 272 -6.70 3.80 -20.11
N ILE A 273 -6.05 4.40 -19.10
CA ILE A 273 -6.58 4.48 -17.72
C ILE A 273 -7.95 5.15 -17.70
N ASN A 274 -8.11 6.29 -18.38
CA ASN A 274 -9.36 7.05 -18.41
C ASN A 274 -10.47 6.27 -19.12
N GLU A 275 -10.14 5.50 -20.16
CA GLU A 275 -11.07 4.60 -20.82
C GLU A 275 -11.54 3.50 -19.87
N LYS A 276 -10.62 2.83 -19.15
CA LYS A 276 -11.01 1.81 -18.16
C LYS A 276 -11.85 2.40 -17.03
N LYS A 277 -11.54 3.62 -16.56
CA LYS A 277 -12.38 4.34 -15.58
C LYS A 277 -13.80 4.53 -16.09
N LYS A 278 -13.97 4.96 -17.35
CA LYS A 278 -15.29 5.18 -17.95
C LYS A 278 -16.08 3.88 -18.14
N LEU A 279 -15.41 2.84 -18.64
CA LEU A 279 -16.03 1.57 -18.97
C LEU A 279 -16.41 0.79 -17.69
N TYR A 280 -15.46 0.62 -16.77
CA TYR A 280 -15.60 -0.27 -15.63
C TYR A 280 -15.74 0.43 -14.30
N GLY A 281 -15.17 1.62 -14.14
CA GLY A 281 -15.07 2.30 -12.84
C GLY A 281 -16.44 2.60 -12.22
N TYR A 282 -16.54 2.37 -10.91
CA TYR A 282 -17.68 2.76 -10.11
C TYR A 282 -17.64 4.28 -9.89
N GLU A 283 -18.73 4.96 -10.23
CA GLU A 283 -18.88 6.38 -9.98
C GLU A 283 -19.30 6.61 -8.53
N PHE A 284 -18.57 7.47 -7.83
CA PHE A 284 -18.92 7.91 -6.48
C PHE A 284 -19.46 9.32 -6.51
N TYR A 285 -20.40 9.63 -5.61
CA TYR A 285 -20.76 11.01 -5.35
C TYR A 285 -19.73 11.63 -4.41
N HIS A 286 -18.97 12.61 -4.92
CA HIS A 286 -17.90 13.29 -4.21
C HIS A 286 -18.11 14.80 -4.28
N LYS A 287 -18.41 15.44 -3.14
CA LYS A 287 -18.55 16.92 -3.04
C LYS A 287 -19.41 17.58 -4.15
N GLY A 288 -20.55 16.98 -4.50
CA GLY A 288 -21.45 17.57 -5.50
C GLY A 288 -21.22 17.14 -6.95
N ARG A 289 -20.21 16.30 -7.22
CA ARG A 289 -19.92 15.77 -8.55
C ARG A 289 -19.76 14.25 -8.53
N HIS A 290 -19.91 13.62 -9.68
CA HIS A 290 -19.57 12.21 -9.87
C HIS A 290 -18.07 12.10 -10.17
N ASP A 291 -17.38 11.20 -9.48
CA ASP A 291 -15.95 10.96 -9.69
C ASP A 291 -15.64 9.46 -9.59
N VAL A 292 -14.64 9.00 -10.33
CA VAL A 292 -14.18 7.60 -10.34
C VAL A 292 -12.81 7.54 -9.70
N ALA A 293 -12.74 6.96 -8.50
CA ALA A 293 -11.49 6.82 -7.76
C ALA A 293 -10.51 5.89 -8.48
N ASP A 294 -10.96 4.69 -8.86
CA ASP A 294 -10.09 3.64 -9.38
C ASP A 294 -10.83 2.82 -10.44
N TYR A 295 -10.21 2.60 -11.60
CA TYR A 295 -10.79 1.75 -12.65
C TYR A 295 -10.97 0.29 -12.21
N ALA A 296 -10.20 -0.16 -11.20
CA ALA A 296 -10.34 -1.50 -10.63
C ALA A 296 -11.45 -1.60 -9.57
N ILE A 297 -12.00 -0.48 -9.10
CA ILE A 297 -13.27 -0.48 -8.37
C ILE A 297 -14.37 -0.45 -9.42
N THR A 298 -14.89 -1.63 -9.72
CA THR A 298 -15.74 -1.84 -10.87
C THR A 298 -17.23 -1.69 -10.53
N LYS A 299 -18.05 -1.42 -11.55
CA LYS A 299 -19.51 -1.23 -11.44
C LYS A 299 -20.24 -2.44 -10.85
N ASP A 300 -19.68 -3.65 -10.95
CA ASP A 300 -20.20 -4.89 -10.38
C ASP A 300 -19.84 -5.09 -8.89
N MET A 301 -19.30 -4.08 -8.21
CA MET A 301 -18.96 -4.16 -6.79
C MET A 301 -20.21 -4.45 -5.93
N HIS A 302 -20.17 -5.55 -5.18
CA HIS A 302 -21.26 -5.95 -4.29
C HIS A 302 -21.46 -4.95 -3.15
N PHE A 303 -22.72 -4.69 -2.77
CA PHE A 303 -23.09 -3.63 -1.83
C PHE A 303 -22.44 -3.76 -0.43
N ASP A 304 -22.20 -4.99 0.04
CA ASP A 304 -21.47 -5.27 1.31
C ASP A 304 -20.14 -4.51 1.42
N ASN A 305 -19.50 -4.18 0.28
CA ASN A 305 -18.22 -3.49 0.24
C ASN A 305 -18.29 -2.03 0.68
N PHE A 306 -19.44 -1.34 0.54
CA PHE A 306 -19.57 0.07 0.91
C PHE A 306 -19.51 0.30 2.42
N ASP A 307 -19.85 -0.72 3.21
CA ASP A 307 -19.67 -0.68 4.65
C ASP A 307 -18.21 -0.85 5.07
N GLY A 308 -17.34 -1.33 4.19
CA GLY A 308 -15.92 -1.51 4.48
C GLY A 308 -15.05 -0.34 4.04
N SER A 309 -13.73 -0.58 4.03
CA SER A 309 -12.72 0.31 3.46
C SER A 309 -12.74 0.23 1.92
N PHE A 310 -13.83 0.67 1.29
CA PHE A 310 -14.10 0.44 -0.14
C PHE A 310 -13.08 1.02 -1.12
N ILE A 311 -12.34 2.07 -0.74
CA ILE A 311 -11.26 2.60 -1.58
C ILE A 311 -10.13 1.58 -1.77
N MET A 312 -9.98 0.60 -0.88
CA MET A 312 -9.02 -0.49 -1.02
C MET A 312 -9.48 -1.60 -1.98
N TYR A 313 -10.76 -1.60 -2.39
CA TYR A 313 -11.38 -2.69 -3.12
C TYR A 313 -10.66 -3.02 -4.43
N GLY A 314 -10.36 -2.00 -5.26
CA GLY A 314 -9.86 -2.22 -6.60
C GLY A 314 -8.49 -2.89 -6.63
N GLU A 315 -7.56 -2.36 -5.83
CA GLU A 315 -6.22 -2.93 -5.67
C GLU A 315 -6.27 -4.37 -5.12
N ARG A 316 -7.11 -4.61 -4.10
CA ARG A 316 -7.24 -5.94 -3.50
C ARG A 316 -7.88 -6.95 -4.44
N ARG A 317 -8.90 -6.55 -5.21
CA ARG A 317 -9.56 -7.41 -6.20
C ARG A 317 -8.59 -7.78 -7.32
N LEU A 318 -7.78 -6.83 -7.80
CA LEU A 318 -6.75 -7.08 -8.81
C LEU A 318 -5.72 -8.10 -8.30
N LEU A 319 -5.14 -7.86 -7.12
CA LEU A 319 -4.17 -8.78 -6.50
C LEU A 319 -4.77 -10.17 -6.28
N TYR A 320 -5.98 -10.24 -5.72
CA TYR A 320 -6.70 -11.49 -5.51
C TYR A 320 -6.92 -12.26 -6.82
N LYS A 321 -7.42 -11.60 -7.87
CA LYS A 321 -7.64 -12.25 -9.17
C LYS A 321 -6.34 -12.76 -9.77
N ALA A 322 -5.25 -12.00 -9.67
CA ALA A 322 -3.95 -12.41 -10.17
C ALA A 322 -3.42 -13.65 -9.42
N PHE A 323 -3.45 -13.64 -8.08
CA PHE A 323 -3.09 -14.80 -7.27
C PHE A 323 -3.97 -16.01 -7.57
N LYS A 324 -5.28 -15.79 -7.72
CA LYS A 324 -6.24 -16.86 -7.98
C LYS A 324 -5.97 -17.50 -9.33
N TYR A 325 -5.61 -16.71 -10.33
CA TYR A 325 -5.21 -17.20 -11.65
C TYR A 325 -3.93 -18.05 -11.56
N ILE A 326 -2.91 -17.58 -10.82
CA ILE A 326 -1.63 -18.27 -10.65
C ILE A 326 -1.81 -19.59 -9.90
N TYR A 327 -2.50 -19.58 -8.75
CA TYR A 327 -2.75 -20.78 -7.94
C TYR A 327 -3.73 -21.78 -8.58
N ALA A 328 -4.36 -21.41 -9.70
CA ALA A 328 -5.16 -22.35 -10.49
C ALA A 328 -4.29 -23.12 -11.51
N GLU A 329 -2.99 -22.85 -11.58
CA GLU A 329 -2.00 -23.50 -12.45
C GLU A 329 -2.42 -23.50 -13.94
N LYS A 330 -2.99 -22.38 -14.39
CA LYS A 330 -3.37 -22.20 -15.79
C LYS A 330 -2.13 -22.13 -16.69
N GLU A 331 -2.23 -22.68 -17.90
CA GLU A 331 -1.13 -22.84 -18.88
C GLU A 331 -0.40 -21.53 -19.22
N SER A 332 -1.08 -20.38 -19.17
CA SER A 332 -0.53 -19.05 -19.48
C SER A 332 -0.24 -18.19 -18.23
N SER A 333 -0.14 -18.81 -17.05
CA SER A 333 0.10 -18.11 -15.78
C SER A 333 1.46 -17.41 -15.68
N PHE A 334 2.49 -17.89 -16.38
CA PHE A 334 3.85 -17.35 -16.31
C PHE A 334 3.92 -15.83 -16.59
N LYS A 335 3.21 -15.35 -17.62
CA LYS A 335 3.18 -13.91 -17.96
C LYS A 335 2.57 -13.09 -16.82
N ILE A 336 1.47 -13.57 -16.23
CA ILE A 336 0.81 -12.93 -15.09
C ILE A 336 1.72 -12.98 -13.86
N GLU A 337 2.39 -14.11 -13.60
CA GLU A 337 3.31 -14.29 -12.48
C GLU A 337 4.47 -13.27 -12.54
N LYS A 338 5.13 -13.14 -13.70
CA LYS A 338 6.24 -12.18 -13.90
C LYS A 338 5.77 -10.72 -13.82
N LEU A 339 4.66 -10.37 -14.48
CA LEU A 339 4.10 -9.02 -14.41
C LEU A 339 3.67 -8.65 -12.99
N LEU A 340 2.98 -9.55 -12.29
CA LEU A 340 2.58 -9.33 -10.90
C LEU A 340 3.83 -9.18 -9.99
N HIS A 341 4.90 -9.93 -10.25
CA HIS A 341 6.11 -9.87 -9.43
C HIS A 341 6.85 -8.55 -9.64
N ALA A 342 6.94 -8.07 -10.88
CA ALA A 342 7.46 -6.75 -11.20
C ALA A 342 6.60 -5.65 -10.55
N TYR A 343 5.27 -5.74 -10.64
CA TYR A 343 4.34 -4.81 -10.02
C TYR A 343 4.51 -4.71 -8.49
N ILE A 344 4.53 -5.86 -7.80
CA ILE A 344 4.74 -5.92 -6.34
C ILE A 344 6.13 -5.39 -5.97
N SER A 345 7.17 -5.74 -6.72
CA SER A 345 8.53 -5.27 -6.46
C SER A 345 8.64 -3.75 -6.60
N ILE A 346 8.05 -3.16 -7.64
CA ILE A 346 8.01 -1.70 -7.81
C ILE A 346 7.22 -1.06 -6.68
N LYS A 347 6.03 -1.59 -6.37
CA LYS A 347 5.18 -1.11 -5.28
C LYS A 347 5.93 -1.08 -3.95
N ASN A 348 6.70 -2.13 -3.63
CA ASN A 348 7.49 -2.22 -2.40
C ASN A 348 8.70 -1.28 -2.39
N GLN A 349 9.36 -1.07 -3.53
CA GLN A 349 10.43 -0.08 -3.64
C GLN A 349 9.91 1.34 -3.41
N PHE A 350 8.78 1.69 -4.03
CA PHE A 350 8.13 2.97 -3.81
C PHE A 350 7.62 3.13 -2.37
N ARG A 351 7.04 2.06 -1.81
CA ARG A 351 6.61 2.02 -0.40
C ARG A 351 7.73 2.38 0.55
N SER A 352 8.95 1.95 0.27
CA SER A 352 10.12 2.21 1.12
C SER A 352 10.54 3.68 1.17
N GLU A 353 10.06 4.52 0.24
CA GLU A 353 10.27 5.98 0.24
C GLU A 353 9.21 6.74 1.05
N LEU A 354 8.04 6.13 1.30
CA LEU A 354 6.90 6.75 2.01
C LEU A 354 6.67 6.16 3.41
N ILE A 355 7.03 4.89 3.62
CA ILE A 355 6.91 4.18 4.89
C ILE A 355 8.31 3.90 5.44
N GLN A 356 8.51 4.19 6.72
CA GLN A 356 9.76 3.96 7.44
C GLN A 356 10.03 2.48 7.68
N VAL A 357 10.38 1.75 6.62
CA VAL A 357 10.76 0.32 6.66
C VAL A 357 12.27 0.11 6.81
N ASN A 358 13.05 1.20 6.77
CA ASN A 358 14.49 1.15 7.01
C ASN A 358 14.78 0.98 8.52
N LYS A 359 15.96 0.46 8.86
CA LYS A 359 16.39 0.26 10.26
C LYS A 359 17.04 1.50 10.88
N LYS A 360 16.95 2.68 10.23
CA LYS A 360 17.59 3.90 10.72
C LYS A 360 16.75 4.51 11.85
N VAL A 361 17.43 4.97 12.89
CA VAL A 361 16.82 5.57 14.09
C VAL A 361 16.98 7.09 14.09
N GLY A 362 16.19 7.79 14.92
CA GLY A 362 16.31 9.23 15.16
C GLY A 362 15.21 10.08 14.50
N PHE A 363 15.05 11.30 15.03
CA PHE A 363 13.98 12.22 14.63
C PHE A 363 14.09 12.69 13.18
N ALA A 364 15.31 12.90 12.66
CA ALA A 364 15.51 13.33 11.27
C ALA A 364 14.94 12.31 10.27
N ASN A 365 15.25 11.02 10.45
CA ASN A 365 14.70 9.94 9.61
C ASN A 365 13.16 9.93 9.66
N PHE A 366 12.58 10.02 10.86
CA PHE A 366 11.14 10.10 11.04
C PHE A 366 10.53 11.33 10.34
N SER A 367 11.12 12.52 10.52
CA SER A 367 10.62 13.78 9.94
C SER A 367 10.56 13.69 8.42
N THR A 368 11.61 13.21 7.76
CA THR A 368 11.63 13.09 6.31
C THR A 368 10.51 12.19 5.78
N TYR A 369 10.20 11.08 6.47
CA TYR A 369 9.04 10.27 6.12
C TYR A 369 7.71 10.98 6.36
N GLN A 370 7.55 11.73 7.47
CA GLN A 370 6.33 12.49 7.73
C GLN A 370 6.06 13.54 6.64
N ASP A 371 7.10 14.24 6.19
CA ASP A 371 6.98 15.32 5.21
C ASP A 371 6.50 14.79 3.84
N ARG A 372 6.81 13.54 3.50
CA ARG A 372 6.47 12.89 2.22
C ARG A 372 5.06 12.33 2.12
N LYS A 373 4.38 12.12 3.26
CA LYS A 373 3.13 11.34 3.33
C LYS A 373 2.06 11.78 2.33
N GLU A 374 1.95 13.08 2.07
CA GLU A 374 0.89 13.63 1.21
C GLU A 374 1.38 14.02 -0.18
N TYR A 375 2.63 13.73 -0.55
CA TYR A 375 3.18 14.13 -1.85
C TYR A 375 2.30 13.67 -3.02
N PHE A 376 1.71 12.48 -2.91
CA PHE A 376 0.95 11.84 -3.97
C PHE A 376 -0.54 11.75 -3.66
N ILE A 377 -1.04 12.60 -2.76
CA ILE A 377 -2.47 12.76 -2.46
C ILE A 377 -2.89 14.15 -2.93
N PRO A 378 -3.52 14.28 -4.12
CA PRO A 378 -3.90 15.58 -4.64
C PRO A 378 -4.92 16.30 -3.75
N ASP A 379 -4.73 17.61 -3.58
CA ASP A 379 -5.68 18.46 -2.85
C ASP A 379 -7.08 18.40 -3.48
N ASP A 380 -8.11 18.40 -2.62
CA ASP A 380 -9.52 18.38 -3.00
C ASP A 380 -9.97 17.18 -3.84
N SER A 381 -9.13 16.14 -3.92
CA SER A 381 -9.44 14.89 -4.60
C SER A 381 -10.30 13.94 -3.74
N ILE A 382 -10.85 12.92 -4.41
CA ILE A 382 -11.48 11.78 -3.77
C ILE A 382 -10.53 11.06 -2.79
N TYR A 383 -9.23 11.03 -3.10
CA TYR A 383 -8.22 10.38 -2.26
C TYR A 383 -7.95 11.14 -0.96
N GLU A 384 -7.96 12.48 -0.99
CA GLU A 384 -7.86 13.27 0.25
C GLU A 384 -9.10 13.09 1.14
N THR A 385 -10.27 12.98 0.51
CA THR A 385 -11.51 12.73 1.24
C THR A 385 -11.48 11.34 1.86
N ALA A 386 -11.09 10.33 1.08
CA ALA A 386 -10.87 8.96 1.56
C ALA A 386 -9.85 8.91 2.70
N LEU A 387 -8.73 9.65 2.61
CA LEU A 387 -7.70 9.71 3.65
C LEU A 387 -8.29 10.08 5.01
N LEU A 388 -9.11 11.12 5.03
CA LEU A 388 -9.71 11.64 6.27
C LEU A 388 -10.87 10.78 6.76
N GLN A 389 -11.69 10.25 5.85
CA GLN A 389 -12.72 9.29 6.22
C GLN A 389 -12.12 8.00 6.79
N MET A 390 -11.10 7.42 6.17
CA MET A 390 -10.44 6.21 6.67
C MET A 390 -9.70 6.48 7.98
N ALA A 391 -9.05 7.64 8.13
CA ALA A 391 -8.44 8.00 9.40
C ALA A 391 -9.51 8.02 10.51
N ILE A 392 -10.62 8.72 10.31
CA ILE A 392 -11.57 9.00 11.39
C ILE A 392 -12.66 7.93 11.49
N ASN A 393 -13.40 7.69 10.41
CA ASN A 393 -14.58 6.83 10.39
C ASN A 393 -14.20 5.34 10.49
N ASP A 394 -13.21 4.88 9.73
CA ASP A 394 -12.78 3.47 9.79
C ASP A 394 -12.16 3.16 11.16
N SER A 395 -11.29 4.03 11.69
CA SER A 395 -10.75 3.85 13.06
C SER A 395 -11.86 3.78 14.09
N ARG A 396 -12.83 4.71 14.03
CA ARG A 396 -13.98 4.72 14.93
C ARG A 396 -14.81 3.45 14.84
N LYS A 397 -15.07 2.96 13.62
CA LYS A 397 -15.84 1.74 13.36
C LYS A 397 -15.10 0.49 13.82
N PHE A 398 -13.88 0.27 13.32
CA PHE A 398 -13.16 -1.00 13.49
C PHE A 398 -12.50 -1.15 14.85
N GLN A 399 -12.13 -0.05 15.53
CA GLN A 399 -11.55 -0.08 16.87
C GLN A 399 -12.56 0.24 17.98
N ASN A 400 -13.83 0.49 17.63
CA ASN A 400 -14.91 0.80 18.57
C ASN A 400 -14.60 2.02 19.46
N ILE A 401 -14.02 3.07 18.86
CA ILE A 401 -13.65 4.30 19.56
C ILE A 401 -14.92 5.08 19.92
N LYS A 402 -15.11 5.37 21.21
CA LYS A 402 -16.29 6.07 21.73
C LYS A 402 -16.10 7.58 21.75
N SER A 403 -14.87 8.02 21.98
CA SER A 403 -14.45 9.43 21.93
C SER A 403 -13.00 9.51 21.46
N PHE A 404 -12.65 10.53 20.66
CA PHE A 404 -11.29 10.71 20.19
C PHE A 404 -10.84 12.16 20.10
N GLU A 405 -9.59 12.39 20.49
CA GLU A 405 -8.87 13.66 20.40
C GLU A 405 -7.86 13.58 19.25
N THR A 406 -8.21 14.23 18.15
CA THR A 406 -7.38 14.30 16.94
C THR A 406 -6.39 15.44 17.04
N ARG A 407 -5.11 15.10 17.07
CA ARG A 407 -4.01 16.06 17.07
C ARG A 407 -3.81 16.64 15.68
N ILE A 408 -3.83 17.96 15.62
CA ILE A 408 -3.51 18.75 14.42
C ILE A 408 -2.34 19.69 14.73
N VAL A 409 -1.58 20.01 13.69
CA VAL A 409 -0.45 20.92 13.80
C VAL A 409 -0.94 22.35 13.56
N PRO A 410 -0.45 23.36 14.31
CA PRO A 410 -0.70 24.76 13.99
C PRO A 410 -0.34 25.12 12.54
N LYS A 411 -0.96 26.19 12.02
CA LYS A 411 -0.63 26.81 10.73
C LYS A 411 -0.09 28.22 10.96
N ASN A 412 0.34 28.90 9.90
CA ASN A 412 1.00 30.20 10.00
C ASN A 412 0.03 31.32 10.42
N SER A 413 -1.28 31.08 10.35
CA SER A 413 -2.29 32.02 10.81
C SER A 413 -3.57 31.32 11.30
N ALA A 414 -4.35 32.01 12.12
CA ALA A 414 -5.68 31.56 12.55
C ALA A 414 -6.61 31.28 11.35
N PHE A 415 -6.49 32.08 10.28
CA PHE A 415 -7.23 31.88 9.04
C PHE A 415 -6.91 30.53 8.38
N GLU A 416 -5.63 30.18 8.27
CA GLU A 416 -5.20 28.89 7.71
C GLU A 416 -5.59 27.69 8.57
N ILE A 417 -5.53 27.82 9.91
CA ILE A 417 -6.02 26.80 10.83
C ILE A 417 -7.52 26.58 10.61
N ASN A 418 -8.31 27.66 10.58
CA ASN A 418 -9.75 27.58 10.36
C ASN A 418 -10.09 26.96 9.00
N LYS A 419 -9.36 27.34 7.93
CA LYS A 419 -9.49 26.73 6.61
C LYS A 419 -9.20 25.23 6.64
N SER A 420 -8.14 24.81 7.34
CA SER A 420 -7.78 23.39 7.49
C SER A 420 -8.83 22.62 8.30
N LEU A 421 -9.35 23.20 9.39
CA LEU A 421 -10.41 22.60 10.20
C LEU A 421 -11.69 22.38 9.39
N LYS A 422 -12.12 23.39 8.62
CA LYS A 422 -13.26 23.25 7.71
C LYS A 422 -13.03 22.13 6.69
N LYS A 423 -11.83 22.07 6.10
CA LYS A 423 -11.44 20.98 5.18
C LYS A 423 -11.55 19.61 5.84
N TYR A 424 -11.04 19.47 7.08
CA TYR A 424 -11.13 18.21 7.83
C TYR A 424 -12.57 17.84 8.15
N GLN A 425 -13.40 18.77 8.59
CA GLN A 425 -14.81 18.54 8.87
C GLN A 425 -15.57 18.10 7.61
N ILE A 426 -15.40 18.82 6.50
CA ILE A 426 -16.05 18.48 5.22
C ILE A 426 -15.60 17.10 4.75
N ASN A 427 -14.29 16.84 4.69
CA ASN A 427 -13.78 15.60 4.14
C ASN A 427 -14.00 14.39 5.05
N SER A 428 -14.11 14.57 6.38
CA SER A 428 -14.40 13.47 7.32
C SER A 428 -15.90 13.16 7.47
N ASP A 429 -16.78 14.03 6.95
CA ASP A 429 -18.20 13.74 6.86
C ASP A 429 -18.40 12.43 6.09
N LYS A 430 -19.20 11.52 6.65
CA LYS A 430 -19.55 10.25 6.00
C LYS A 430 -20.25 10.46 4.67
N ASN A 431 -20.89 11.62 4.50
CA ASN A 431 -21.59 12.00 3.29
C ASN A 431 -20.69 12.66 2.23
N ALA A 432 -19.42 12.93 2.53
CA ALA A 432 -18.52 13.60 1.58
C ALA A 432 -18.14 12.74 0.38
N LEU A 433 -18.18 11.42 0.57
CA LEU A 433 -17.90 10.40 -0.43
C LEU A 433 -18.89 9.25 -0.24
N GLN A 434 -19.80 9.07 -1.20
CA GLN A 434 -20.91 8.12 -1.10
C GLN A 434 -21.07 7.28 -2.37
N HIS A 435 -21.73 6.13 -2.22
CA HIS A 435 -22.22 5.35 -3.35
C HIS A 435 -23.38 6.08 -4.05
N THR A 436 -23.58 5.89 -5.36
CA THR A 436 -24.53 6.68 -6.16
C THR A 436 -25.99 6.47 -5.81
N ASP A 437 -26.34 5.32 -5.22
CA ASP A 437 -27.74 4.99 -4.88
C ASP A 437 -28.19 5.60 -3.54
N TYR A 438 -27.35 6.46 -2.93
CA TYR A 438 -27.73 7.17 -1.71
C TYR A 438 -28.66 8.32 -2.10
N ASN A 439 -29.93 8.23 -1.71
CA ASN A 439 -30.82 9.39 -1.69
C ASN A 439 -30.14 10.47 -0.85
N ILE A 440 -29.70 11.57 -1.47
CA ILE A 440 -29.15 12.74 -0.79
C ILE A 440 -30.18 13.11 0.29
N PRO A 441 -29.83 13.05 1.59
CA PRO A 441 -30.76 13.47 2.61
C PRO A 441 -31.09 14.94 2.35
N ILE A 442 -32.37 15.23 2.09
CA ILE A 442 -32.89 16.60 2.07
C ILE A 442 -32.40 17.24 3.38
N PRO A 443 -31.74 18.42 3.33
CA PRO A 443 -31.25 19.07 4.54
C PRO A 443 -32.41 19.17 5.52
N LYS A 444 -32.32 18.47 6.65
CA LYS A 444 -33.30 18.65 7.72
C LYS A 444 -33.26 20.13 8.08
N VAL A 445 -34.39 20.82 7.86
CA VAL A 445 -34.68 22.14 8.39
C VAL A 445 -34.18 22.18 9.83
N LEU A 446 -33.41 23.22 10.18
CA LEU A 446 -32.85 23.43 11.51
C LEU A 446 -33.95 23.36 12.59
N GLY A 447 -34.20 22.16 13.09
CA GLY A 447 -34.86 21.94 14.37
C GLY A 447 -33.87 22.26 15.48
N THR A 448 -34.38 22.88 16.55
CA THR A 448 -33.69 23.24 17.79
C THR A 448 -32.43 22.39 18.07
N TYR A 449 -31.28 23.06 18.03
CA TYR A 449 -29.97 22.49 18.34
C TYR A 449 -29.99 21.88 19.74
N LYS A 450 -30.13 20.55 19.82
CA LYS A 450 -29.75 19.81 21.02
C LYS A 450 -28.24 19.63 20.96
N GLU A 451 -27.52 20.18 21.93
CA GLU A 451 -26.10 19.86 22.17
C GLU A 451 -25.95 18.35 22.34
N LYS A 452 -25.72 17.63 21.23
CA LYS A 452 -25.14 16.29 21.31
C LYS A 452 -23.71 16.52 21.77
N LYS A 453 -23.34 15.99 22.94
CA LYS A 453 -21.93 15.93 23.37
C LYS A 453 -21.09 15.42 22.20
N GLU A 454 -20.26 16.29 21.64
CA GLU A 454 -19.35 15.92 20.56
C GLU A 454 -18.43 14.80 21.07
N LYS A 455 -18.10 13.87 20.17
CA LYS A 455 -17.27 12.70 20.49
C LYS A 455 -15.94 12.73 19.73
N HIS A 456 -15.72 13.80 18.97
CA HIS A 456 -14.52 14.04 18.19
C HIS A 456 -14.07 15.46 18.50
N PHE A 457 -12.84 15.60 18.99
CA PHE A 457 -12.25 16.89 19.29
C PHE A 457 -10.97 17.08 18.48
N TYR A 458 -10.73 18.28 17.99
CA TYR A 458 -9.43 18.65 17.44
C TYR A 458 -8.58 19.31 18.53
N THR A 459 -7.40 18.76 18.77
CA THR A 459 -6.42 19.30 19.72
C THR A 459 -5.23 19.82 18.96
N VAL A 460 -4.87 21.09 19.19
CA VAL A 460 -3.68 21.67 18.57
C VAL A 460 -2.44 21.14 19.29
N HIS A 461 -1.56 20.48 18.54
CA HIS A 461 -0.30 19.90 19.01
C HIS A 461 0.89 20.65 18.41
N PHE A 462 1.61 21.38 19.26
CA PHE A 462 2.79 22.16 18.86
C PHE A 462 4.00 21.23 18.67
N ILE A 463 4.51 21.18 17.44
CA ILE A 463 5.69 20.38 17.09
C ILE A 463 6.92 21.01 17.74
N LYS A 464 7.77 20.16 18.34
CA LYS A 464 9.04 20.56 18.93
C LYS A 464 10.10 20.69 17.84
N TYR A 465 10.84 21.79 17.82
CA TYR A 465 11.99 21.98 16.93
C TYR A 465 13.31 21.67 17.65
N LYS A 466 14.40 21.57 16.89
CA LYS A 466 15.74 21.53 17.48
C LYS A 466 15.95 22.84 18.26
N ASP A 467 16.38 22.73 19.53
CA ASP A 467 16.70 23.92 20.31
C ASP A 467 17.86 24.66 19.63
N LYS A 468 17.71 25.97 19.43
CA LYS A 468 18.83 26.81 19.04
C LYS A 468 19.76 26.87 20.24
N SER A 469 21.05 26.59 20.05
CA SER A 469 22.06 26.76 21.10
C SER A 469 22.09 28.23 21.52
N SER A 470 21.41 28.58 22.61
CA SER A 470 21.55 29.89 23.24
C SER A 470 22.69 29.81 24.24
N ASN A 471 23.64 30.75 24.15
CA ASN A 471 24.74 30.88 25.11
C ASN A 471 24.27 31.44 26.48
N ASP A 472 23.00 31.79 26.62
CA ASP A 472 22.43 32.30 27.88
C ASP A 472 21.93 31.16 28.77
N SER A 473 22.70 30.84 29.81
CA SER A 473 22.37 29.83 30.82
C SER A 473 21.11 30.17 31.63
N LEU A 474 20.89 31.47 31.91
CA LEU A 474 19.77 31.94 32.74
C LEU A 474 18.39 31.81 32.07
N ALA A 475 18.32 31.96 30.73
CA ALA A 475 17.06 31.84 30.00
C ALA A 475 16.56 30.38 29.91
N GLN A 476 17.47 29.40 30.03
CA GLN A 476 17.14 27.97 29.96
C GLN A 476 16.54 27.43 31.27
N GLU A 477 16.80 28.08 32.41
CA GLU A 477 16.32 27.62 33.72
C GLU A 477 14.91 28.14 34.06
N VAL A 478 14.47 29.27 33.47
CA VAL A 478 13.21 29.94 33.85
C VAL A 478 12.11 29.78 32.79
N LEU A 479 12.48 29.66 31.52
CA LEU A 479 11.51 29.61 30.42
C LEU A 479 11.23 28.17 29.98
N PRO A 480 9.97 27.81 29.68
CA PRO A 480 9.66 26.48 29.17
C PRO A 480 10.36 26.26 27.83
N ARG A 481 10.77 25.02 27.58
CA ARG A 481 11.32 24.62 26.27
C ARG A 481 10.40 25.11 25.13
N HIS A 482 11.00 25.71 24.10
CA HIS A 482 10.33 26.35 22.97
C HIS A 482 9.44 27.55 23.33
N HIS A 483 9.78 28.33 24.37
CA HIS A 483 9.08 29.57 24.75
C HIS A 483 8.83 30.52 23.58
N GLN A 484 9.82 30.70 22.70
CA GLN A 484 9.69 31.59 21.55
C GLN A 484 8.66 31.09 20.54
N LEU A 485 8.64 29.78 20.24
CA LEU A 485 7.61 29.18 19.38
C LEU A 485 6.21 29.38 19.95
N ARG A 486 6.06 29.28 21.28
CA ARG A 486 4.77 29.49 21.96
C ARG A 486 4.28 30.94 21.93
N LYS A 487 5.15 31.90 21.59
CA LYS A 487 4.77 33.30 21.33
C LYS A 487 4.44 33.56 19.87
N GLU A 488 5.08 32.82 18.96
CA GLU A 488 4.92 32.97 17.50
C GLU A 488 3.63 32.33 16.97
N VAL A 489 3.15 31.27 17.64
CA VAL A 489 1.94 30.51 17.31
C VAL A 489 0.83 30.83 18.30
#